data_AF-A0A420ZCV2-F1
#
_entry.id   AF-A0A420ZCV2-F1
#
_cell.length_a   1.000
_cell.length_b   1.000
_cell.length_c   1.000
_cell.angle_alpha   90.00
_cell.angle_beta   90.00
_cell.angle_gamma   90.00
#
_symmetry.space_group_name_H-M   'P 1'
#
loop_
_entity.id
_entity.type
_entity.pdbx_description
1 polymer ?
#
loop_
_entity_poly.entity_id
_entity_poly.type
_entity_poly.pdbx_seq_one_letter_code
_entity_poly.pdbx_strand_id
1 'polypeptide(L)' 'YVGSTSNLKRRFYEHNSGKSPSTQNRQPLKLIFYEAYQSKRDGERREMYLKTAKGKTTIKSMLKDYFKNSYGKIYQRNR' A
#
# COMPACT_ATOMS: atom_id res chain seq x y z
N TYR A 1 4.25 -1.46 0.57
CA TYR A 1 3.93 -2.85 0.22
C TYR A 1 2.81 -2.83 -0.80
N VAL A 2 2.79 -3.74 -1.78
CA VAL A 2 1.69 -3.93 -2.75
C VAL A 2 1.39 -5.42 -2.81
N GLY A 3 0.13 -5.79 -2.62
CA GLY A 3 -0.33 -7.18 -2.64
C GLY A 3 -1.83 -7.26 -2.87
N SER A 4 -2.31 -8.46 -3.21
CA SER A 4 -3.74 -8.77 -3.27
C SER A 4 -4.17 -9.72 -2.15
N THR A 5 -5.48 -9.74 -1.87
CA THR A 5 -6.13 -10.65 -0.93
C THR A 5 -7.63 -10.70 -1.23
N SER A 6 -8.28 -11.84 -0.93
CA SER A 6 -9.74 -11.93 -0.89
C SER A 6 -10.35 -11.40 0.41
N ASN A 7 -9.52 -11.18 1.44
CA ASN A 7 -9.96 -10.66 2.74
C ASN A 7 -9.00 -9.57 3.22
N LEU A 8 -9.41 -8.31 3.03
CA LEU A 8 -8.61 -7.13 3.38
C LEU A 8 -8.34 -7.01 4.88
N LYS A 9 -9.38 -7.24 5.71
CA LYS A 9 -9.28 -7.14 7.18
C LYS A 9 -8.26 -8.13 7.73
N ARG A 10 -8.38 -9.41 7.32
CA ARG A 10 -7.44 -10.47 7.74
C ARG A 10 -6.00 -10.12 7.36
N ARG A 11 -5.78 -9.75 6.10
CA ARG A 11 -4.44 -9.42 5.58
C ARG A 11 -3.81 -8.22 6.27
N PHE A 12 -4.61 -7.19 6.57
CA PHE A 12 -4.15 -6.02 7.31
C PHE A 12 -3.68 -6.38 8.72
N TYR A 13 -4.44 -7.24 9.41
CA TYR A 13 -4.05 -7.76 10.73
C TYR A 13 -2.77 -8.60 10.67
N GLU A 14 -2.69 -9.55 9.73
CA GLU A 14 -1.50 -10.40 9.54
C GLU A 14 -0.23 -9.56 9.30
N HIS A 15 -0.33 -8.54 8.45
CA HIS A 15 0.78 -7.64 8.14
C HIS A 15 1.24 -6.82 9.35
N ASN A 16 0.30 -6.37 10.19
CA ASN A 16 0.57 -5.61 11.42
C ASN A 16 0.87 -6.48 12.65
N SER A 17 0.79 -7.81 12.51
CA SER A 17 1.15 -8.78 13.56
C SER A 17 2.44 -9.53 13.24
N GLY A 18 3.17 -9.13 12.19
CA GLY A 18 4.45 -9.73 11.80
C GLY A 18 4.37 -11.11 11.17
N LYS A 19 3.17 -11.59 10.86
CA LYS A 19 2.95 -12.93 10.31
C LYS A 19 3.37 -13.06 8.85
N SER A 20 3.70 -11.96 8.18
CA SER A 20 4.17 -11.95 6.80
C SER A 20 5.68 -11.64 6.76
N PRO A 21 6.53 -12.60 6.32
CA PRO A 21 7.99 -12.42 6.27
C PRO A 21 8.41 -11.18 5.45
N SER A 22 7.67 -10.89 4.37
CA SER A 22 7.95 -9.75 3.49
C SER A 22 7.71 -8.37 4.12
N THR A 23 6.99 -8.33 5.25
CA THR A 23 6.59 -7.08 5.91
C THR A 23 6.91 -7.04 7.39
N GLN A 24 7.40 -8.13 7.98
CA GLN A 24 7.62 -8.26 9.42
C GLN A 24 8.52 -7.14 9.98
N ASN A 25 9.56 -6.74 9.25
CA ASN A 25 10.51 -5.70 9.69
C ASN A 25 10.03 -4.26 9.42
N ARG A 26 8.79 -4.06 8.95
CA ARG A 26 8.28 -2.76 8.47
C ARG A 26 7.00 -2.31 9.18
N GLN A 27 6.72 -2.92 10.32
CA GLN A 27 5.52 -2.66 11.11
C GLN A 27 5.72 -1.45 12.04
N PRO A 28 4.64 -0.74 12.43
CA PRO A 28 3.27 -0.92 11.95
C PRO A 28 3.07 -0.39 10.52
N LEU A 29 2.25 -1.10 9.73
CA LEU A 29 1.88 -0.74 8.37
C LEU A 29 0.54 0.01 8.34
N LYS A 30 0.55 1.18 7.72
CA LYS A 30 -0.66 1.97 7.43
C LYS A 30 -1.22 1.60 6.05
N LEU A 31 -2.51 1.26 5.98
CA LEU A 31 -3.23 1.12 4.72
C LEU A 31 -3.59 2.51 4.18
N ILE A 32 -3.03 2.88 3.03
CA ILE A 32 -3.23 4.22 2.43
C ILE A 32 -4.11 4.20 1.19
N PHE A 33 -4.30 3.01 0.59
CA PHE A 33 -5.06 2.81 -0.64
C PHE A 33 -5.36 1.33 -0.85
N TYR A 34 -6.53 1.02 -1.41
CA TYR A 34 -6.87 -0.31 -1.91
C TYR A 34 -7.86 -0.19 -3.08
N GLU A 35 -7.88 -1.22 -3.94
CA GLU A 35 -8.85 -1.39 -5.03
C GLU A 35 -9.55 -2.74 -4.83
N ALA A 36 -10.82 -2.85 -5.23
CA ALA A 36 -11.59 -4.09 -5.16
C ALA A 36 -12.07 -4.49 -6.56
N TYR A 37 -12.02 -5.79 -6.84
CA TYR A 37 -12.34 -6.38 -8.14
C TYR A 37 -13.28 -7.57 -7.95
N GLN A 38 -14.27 -7.71 -8.83
CA GLN A 38 -15.13 -8.90 -8.87
C GLN A 38 -14.36 -10.10 -9.46
N SER A 39 -13.55 -9.85 -10.48
CA SER A 39 -12.72 -10.86 -11.15
C SER A 39 -11.34 -10.95 -10.48
N LYS A 40 -10.98 -12.16 -10.05
CA LYS A 40 -9.65 -12.45 -9.50
C LYS A 40 -8.53 -12.11 -10.49
N ARG A 41 -8.71 -12.45 -11.78
CA ARG A 41 -7.71 -12.21 -12.84
C ARG A 41 -7.45 -10.73 -13.06
N ASP A 42 -8.48 -9.90 -12.94
CA ASP A 42 -8.34 -8.45 -13.10
C ASP A 42 -7.58 -7.84 -11.91
N GLY A 43 -7.88 -8.31 -10.70
CA GLY A 43 -7.11 -7.95 -9.50
C GLY A 43 -5.63 -8.36 -9.59
N GLU A 44 -5.33 -9.57 -10.08
CA GLU A 44 -3.96 -10.05 -10.25
C GLU A 44 -3.19 -9.26 -11.31
N ARG A 45 -3.80 -9.00 -12.47
CA ARG A 45 -3.20 -8.17 -13.53
C ARG A 45 -2.91 -6.77 -13.01
N ARG A 46 -3.83 -6.21 -12.23
CA ARG A 46 -3.64 -4.90 -11.58
C ARG A 46 -2.49 -4.93 -10.58
N GLU A 47 -2.44 -5.93 -9.70
CA GLU A 47 -1.36 -6.08 -8.72
C GLU A 47 0.00 -6.15 -9.40
N MET A 48 0.13 -6.98 -10.45
CA MET A 48 1.35 -7.09 -11.24
C MET A 48 1.77 -5.73 -11.81
N TYR A 49 0.84 -5.01 -12.43
CA TYR A 49 1.10 -3.66 -12.93
C TYR A 49 1.58 -2.73 -11.81
N LEU A 50 0.91 -2.71 -10.66
CA LEU A 50 1.25 -1.85 -9.53
C LEU A 50 2.62 -2.14 -8.91
N LYS A 51 3.14 -3.36 -9.06
CA LYS A 51 4.50 -3.72 -8.64
C LYS A 51 5.60 -3.18 -9.57
N THR A 52 5.27 -2.81 -10.81
CA THR A 52 6.22 -2.21 -11.78
C THR A 52 6.61 -0.77 -11.39
N ALA A 53 7.68 -0.23 -12.00
CA ALA A 53 8.08 1.16 -11.83
C ALA A 53 6.97 2.14 -12.24
N LYS A 54 6.34 1.91 -13.41
CA LYS A 54 5.24 2.74 -13.92
C LYS A 54 4.01 2.67 -13.01
N GLY A 55 3.69 1.49 -12.48
CA GLY A 55 2.61 1.31 -11.51
C GLY A 55 2.85 2.07 -10.21
N LYS A 56 4.08 2.05 -9.69
CA LYS A 56 4.48 2.84 -8.51
C LYS A 56 4.32 4.34 -8.76
N THR A 57 4.72 4.85 -9.93
CA THR A 57 4.52 6.25 -10.31
C THR A 57 3.04 6.60 -10.38
N THR A 58 2.22 5.71 -10.93
CA THR A 58 0.77 5.90 -11.02
C THR A 58 0.13 6.09 -9.64
N ILE A 59 0.46 5.23 -8.66
CA ILE A 59 -0.04 5.37 -7.28
C ILE A 59 0.42 6.68 -6.63
N LYS A 60 1.68 7.09 -6.86
CA LYS A 60 2.18 8.37 -6.36
C LYS A 60 1.39 9.56 -6.93
N SER A 61 1.06 9.50 -8.22
CA SER A 61 0.24 10.53 -8.87
C SER A 61 -1.20 10.54 -8.34
N MET A 62 -1.82 9.37 -8.16
CA MET A 62 -3.18 9.26 -7.60
C MET A 62 -3.27 9.78 -6.16
N LEU A 63 -2.22 9.54 -5.36
CA LEU A 63 -2.15 9.93 -3.95
C LEU A 63 -1.26 11.16 -3.72
N LYS A 64 -1.18 12.07 -4.71
CA LYS A 64 -0.25 13.21 -4.71
C LYS A 64 -0.34 14.03 -3.43
N ASP A 65 -1.55 14.38 -2.99
CA ASP A 65 -1.75 15.22 -1.81
C ASP A 65 -1.50 14.46 -0.50
N TYR A 66 -1.85 13.17 -0.45
CA TYR A 66 -1.51 12.31 0.69
C TYR A 66 0.00 12.29 0.91
N PHE A 67 0.77 12.08 -0.16
CA PHE A 67 2.23 12.07 -0.08
C PHE A 67 2.79 13.46 0.24
N LYS A 68 2.33 14.53 -0.43
CA LYS A 68 2.76 15.92 -0.15
C LYS A 68 2.59 16.28 1.33
N ASN A 69 1.43 15.99 1.91
CA ASN A 69 1.12 16.29 3.31
C ASN A 69 1.90 15.40 4.28
N SER A 70 2.17 14.15 3.91
CA SER A 70 2.99 13.25 4.74
C SER A 70 4.45 13.68 4.81
N TYR A 71 5.02 14.21 3.72
CA TYR A 71 6.39 14.74 3.73
C TYR A 71 6.46 16.09 4.46
N GLY A 72 5.46 16.97 4.28
CA GLY A 72 5.39 18.26 4.97
C GLY A 72 5.37 18.15 6.50
N LYS A 73 4.71 17.12 7.05
CA LYS A 73 4.69 16.87 8.51
C LYS A 73 6.03 16.43 9.10
N ILE A 74 6.95 15.87 8.30
CA ILE A 74 8.29 15.50 8.77
C ILE A 74 9.14 16.76 9.00
N TYR A 75 8.99 17.78 8.15
CA TYR A 75 9.78 19.02 8.21
C TYR A 75 9.21 20.11 9.14
N GLN A 76 7.96 19.97 9.60
CA GLN A 76 7.34 20.92 10.55
C GLN A 76 7.52 20.54 12.03
N ARG A 77 8.21 19.43 12.34
CA ARG A 77 8.44 18.98 13.73
C ARG A 77 9.68 19.59 14.42
N ASN A 78 10.44 20.44 13.73
CA ASN A 78 11.63 21.11 14.26
C ASN A 78 11.45 22.64 14.39
N ARG A 79 10.26 23.09 14.78
CA ARG A 79 10.02 24.47 15.24
C ARG A 79 9.26 24.45 16.55
#